data_AF-A0A242CGS1-F1
#
_entry.id   AF-A0A242CGS1-F1
#
_cell.length_a   1.000
_cell.length_b   1.000
_cell.length_c   1.000
_cell.angle_alpha   90.00
_cell.angle_beta   90.00
_cell.angle_gamma   90.00
#
_symmetry.space_group_name_H-M   'P 1'
#
loop_
_entity.id
_entity.type
_entity.pdbx_description
1 polymer ?
#
loop_
_entity_poly.entity_id
_entity_poly.type
_entity_poly.pdbx_seq_one_letter_code
_entity_poly.pdbx_strand_id
1 'polypeptide(L)'
;MGVKSSLSVAGNVSTSFSQSANALNNVKRATNIATRTNVSGNEIAKETVTTFEKDLKQLATSIVSAGKNIHSVAKDFSEIDLNAAKQFQLNASPMDRWFK
;
A
#
# COMPACT_ATOMS: atom_id res chain seq x y z
N MET A 1 8.26 24.36 -14.99
CA MET A 1 8.59 23.19 -14.15
C MET A 1 7.30 22.46 -13.86
N GLY A 2 7.10 21.30 -14.50
CA GLY A 2 5.90 20.50 -14.27
C GLY A 2 6.02 19.84 -12.91
N VAL A 3 5.08 20.11 -12.01
CA VAL A 3 4.87 19.27 -10.85
C VAL A 3 4.62 17.86 -11.43
N LYS A 4 5.35 16.88 -10.89
CA LYS A 4 5.29 15.49 -11.32
C LYS A 4 4.78 14.72 -10.13
N SER A 5 3.47 14.68 -9.95
CA SER A 5 2.87 13.71 -9.04
C SER A 5 3.38 12.31 -9.40
N SER A 6 4.11 11.72 -8.47
CA SER A 6 4.90 10.50 -8.65
C SER A 6 4.02 9.25 -8.57
N LEU A 7 2.91 9.22 -9.32
CA LEU A 7 1.96 8.11 -9.38
C LEU A 7 2.64 6.77 -9.69
N SER A 8 3.68 6.80 -10.54
CA SER A 8 4.50 5.63 -10.82
C SER A 8 5.28 5.12 -9.59
N VAL A 9 5.78 6.02 -8.74
CA VAL A 9 6.47 5.66 -7.49
C VAL A 9 5.46 5.08 -6.49
N ALA A 10 4.28 5.69 -6.35
CA ALA A 10 3.24 5.18 -5.47
C ALA A 10 2.68 3.83 -5.94
N GLY A 11 2.54 3.62 -7.26
CA GLY A 11 2.22 2.32 -7.85
C GLY A 11 3.26 1.25 -7.51
N ASN A 12 4.55 1.59 -7.63
CA ASN A 12 5.64 0.68 -7.26
C ASN A 12 5.62 0.35 -5.76
N VAL A 13 5.41 1.33 -4.88
CA VAL A 13 5.30 1.12 -3.42
C VAL A 13 4.09 0.25 -3.07
N SER A 14 2.92 0.52 -3.68
CA SER A 14 1.70 -0.27 -3.48
C SER A 14 1.91 -1.73 -3.91
N THR A 15 2.58 -1.93 -5.04
CA THR A 15 2.94 -3.26 -5.55
C THR A 15 3.86 -4.00 -4.59
N SER A 16 4.91 -3.34 -4.08
CA SER A 16 5.82 -3.92 -3.07
C SER A 16 5.08 -4.27 -1.77
N PHE A 17 4.14 -3.43 -1.32
CA PHE A 17 3.32 -3.72 -0.15
C PHE A 17 2.43 -4.95 -0.39
N SER A 18 1.82 -5.06 -1.57
CA SER A 18 1.01 -6.22 -1.94
C SER A 18 1.85 -7.51 -2.02
N GLN A 19 3.08 -7.43 -2.51
CA GLN A 19 4.03 -8.56 -2.53
C GLN A 19 4.43 -8.97 -1.11
N SER A 20 4.74 -8.02 -0.23
CA SER A 20 5.07 -8.28 1.17
C SER A 20 3.91 -8.93 1.93
N ALA A 21 2.68 -8.49 1.71
CA ALA A 21 1.48 -9.11 2.30
C ALA A 21 1.29 -10.57 1.82
N ASN A 22 1.55 -10.85 0.55
CA ASN A 22 1.52 -12.21 0.01
C ASN A 22 2.63 -13.09 0.61
N ALA A 23 3.84 -12.54 0.78
CA ALA A 23 4.94 -13.24 1.43
C ALA A 23 4.61 -13.59 2.89
N LEU A 24 4.03 -12.65 3.65
CA LEU A 24 3.57 -12.87 5.02
C LEU A 24 2.50 -13.97 5.10
N ASN A 25 1.54 -14.00 4.16
CA ASN A 25 0.55 -15.05 4.06
C ASN A 25 1.14 -16.45 3.81
N ASN A 26 2.36 -16.53 3.25
CA ASN A 26 3.07 -17.79 3.01
C ASN A 26 3.90 -18.28 4.21
N VAL A 27 4.05 -17.50 5.28
CA VAL A 27 4.82 -17.86 6.49
C VAL A 27 4.13 -18.94 7.35
N LYS A 28 2.96 -19.45 6.93
CA LYS A 28 2.16 -20.52 7.59
C LYS A 28 2.89 -21.85 7.89
N ARG A 29 4.16 -22.00 7.53
CA ARG A 29 4.94 -23.22 7.75
C ARG A 29 5.21 -23.53 9.23
N ALA A 30 5.31 -22.53 10.11
CA ALA A 30 5.56 -22.75 11.53
C ALA A 30 4.37 -23.42 12.26
N THR A 31 3.14 -23.15 11.80
CA THR A 31 1.90 -23.60 12.45
C THR A 31 1.72 -25.11 12.43
N ASN A 32 2.04 -25.76 11.30
CA ASN A 32 1.85 -27.19 11.10
C ASN A 32 2.77 -28.07 11.95
N ILE A 33 3.89 -27.52 12.45
CA ILE A 33 4.85 -28.27 13.27
C ILE A 33 4.33 -28.33 14.72
N ALA A 34 3.82 -27.22 15.25
CA ALA A 34 3.30 -27.15 16.62
C ALA A 34 1.97 -27.90 16.82
N THR A 35 1.12 -28.01 15.79
CA THR A 35 -0.14 -28.78 15.87
C THR A 35 0.08 -30.30 15.93
N ARG A 36 1.25 -30.79 15.49
CA ARG A 36 1.55 -32.23 15.39
C ARG A 36 2.19 -32.83 16.63
N THR A 37 2.62 -32.01 17.58
CA THR A 37 3.20 -32.47 18.85
C THR A 37 2.11 -32.61 19.92
N ASN A 38 1.86 -33.84 20.38
CA ASN A 38 0.92 -34.15 21.48
C ASN A 38 1.65 -34.44 22.79
N VAL A 39 2.64 -33.60 23.13
CA VAL A 39 3.33 -33.65 24.43
C VAL A 39 2.50 -32.87 25.45
N SER A 40 2.34 -33.43 26.65
CA SER A 40 1.66 -32.76 27.78
C SER A 40 2.25 -31.36 28.00
N GLY A 41 1.42 -30.32 27.99
CA GLY A 41 1.84 -28.91 28.12
C GLY A 41 2.00 -28.13 26.81
N ASN A 42 1.82 -28.74 25.63
CA ASN A 42 1.94 -28.06 24.34
C ASN A 42 0.74 -27.15 23.98
N GLU A 43 -0.27 -27.05 24.84
CA GLU A 43 -1.45 -26.21 24.60
C GLU A 43 -1.10 -24.71 24.48
N ILE A 44 -0.16 -24.22 25.29
CA ILE A 44 0.33 -22.82 25.21
C ILE A 44 0.99 -22.54 23.86
N ALA A 45 1.73 -23.51 23.31
CA ALA A 45 2.36 -23.35 22.00
C ALA A 45 1.33 -23.35 20.86
N LYS A 46 0.30 -24.20 20.94
CA LYS A 46 -0.83 -24.19 19.97
C LYS A 46 -1.59 -22.87 20.01
N GLU A 47 -1.86 -22.35 21.20
CA GLU A 47 -2.52 -21.06 21.40
C GLU A 47 -1.67 -19.91 20.86
N THR A 48 -0.38 -19.87 21.21
CA THR A 48 0.56 -18.85 20.72
C THR A 48 0.66 -18.85 19.21
N VAL A 49 0.72 -20.04 18.59
CA VAL A 49 0.75 -20.20 17.13
C VAL A 49 -0.55 -19.72 16.48
N THR A 50 -1.70 -20.01 17.09
CA THR A 50 -3.01 -19.54 16.59
C THR A 50 -3.10 -18.01 16.66
N THR A 51 -2.64 -17.41 17.75
CA THR A 51 -2.56 -15.96 17.92
C THR A 51 -1.61 -15.34 16.91
N PHE A 52 -0.42 -15.92 16.72
CA PHE A 52 0.55 -15.48 15.74
C PHE A 52 0.00 -15.51 14.30
N GLU A 53 -0.74 -16.54 13.92
CA GLU A 53 -1.40 -16.59 12.60
C GLU A 53 -2.46 -15.50 12.44
N LYS A 54 -3.23 -15.22 13.50
CA LYS A 54 -4.24 -14.16 13.50
C LYS A 54 -3.57 -12.80 13.32
N ASP A 55 -2.50 -12.55 14.05
CA ASP A 55 -1.76 -11.29 13.99
C ASP A 55 -1.07 -11.11 12.63
N LEU A 56 -0.49 -12.17 12.06
CA LEU A 56 0.06 -12.14 10.70
C LEU A 56 -0.99 -11.80 9.64
N LYS A 57 -2.19 -12.38 9.73
CA LYS A 57 -3.29 -12.05 8.82
C LYS A 57 -3.74 -10.59 8.96
N GLN A 58 -3.83 -10.09 10.20
CA GLN A 58 -4.15 -8.69 10.45
C GLN A 58 -3.07 -7.76 9.89
N LEU A 59 -1.79 -8.07 10.12
CA LEU A 59 -0.67 -7.31 9.57
C LEU A 59 -0.69 -7.28 8.04
N ALA A 60 -0.85 -8.44 7.39
CA ALA A 60 -0.94 -8.52 5.93
C ALA A 60 -2.11 -7.69 5.39
N THR A 61 -3.27 -7.71 6.05
CA THR A 61 -4.43 -6.89 5.68
C THR A 61 -4.14 -5.39 5.83
N SER A 62 -3.50 -5.00 6.92
CA SER A 62 -3.09 -3.60 7.17
C SER A 62 -2.08 -3.10 6.13
N ILE A 63 -1.12 -3.94 5.72
CA ILE A 63 -0.15 -3.62 4.66
C ILE A 63 -0.87 -3.42 3.32
N VAL A 64 -1.79 -4.30 2.93
CA VAL A 64 -2.58 -4.12 1.70
C VAL A 64 -3.39 -2.82 1.75
N SER A 65 -4.02 -2.52 2.89
CA SER A 65 -4.78 -1.29 3.10
C SER A 65 -3.90 -0.05 2.95
N ALA A 66 -2.73 -0.03 3.60
CA ALA A 66 -1.76 1.06 3.47
C ALA A 66 -1.29 1.24 2.02
N GLY A 67 -1.00 0.15 1.31
CA GLY A 67 -0.63 0.18 -0.11
C GLY A 67 -1.72 0.78 -1.01
N LYS A 68 -3.00 0.47 -0.74
CA LYS A 68 -4.14 1.07 -1.45
C LYS A 68 -4.27 2.57 -1.16
N ASN A 69 -4.11 2.98 0.10
CA ASN A 69 -4.19 4.39 0.49
C ASN A 69 -3.06 5.21 -0.17
N ILE A 70 -1.83 4.69 -0.18
CA ILE A 70 -0.70 5.33 -0.85
C ILE A 70 -0.99 5.53 -2.34
N HIS A 71 -1.56 4.51 -3.00
CA HIS A 71 -1.94 4.60 -4.41
C HIS A 71 -3.06 5.63 -4.65
N SER A 72 -4.09 5.65 -3.80
CA SER A 72 -5.20 6.61 -3.89
C SER A 72 -4.72 8.04 -3.73
N VAL A 73 -3.94 8.31 -2.68
CA VAL A 73 -3.39 9.66 -2.42
C VAL A 73 -2.54 10.12 -3.60
N ALA A 74 -1.72 9.26 -4.18
CA ALA A 74 -0.92 9.62 -5.35
C ALA A 74 -1.76 9.91 -6.60
N LYS A 75 -2.91 9.24 -6.75
CA LYS A 75 -3.87 9.56 -7.81
C LYS A 75 -4.49 10.94 -7.60
N ASP A 76 -4.93 11.23 -6.38
CA ASP A 76 -5.53 12.52 -6.03
C ASP A 76 -4.53 13.67 -6.26
N PHE A 77 -3.27 13.49 -5.84
CA PHE A 77 -2.20 14.45 -6.13
C PHE A 77 -1.95 14.61 -7.63
N SER A 78 -2.07 13.55 -8.43
CA SER A 78 -1.92 13.63 -9.89
C SER A 78 -3.05 14.43 -10.56
N GLU A 79 -4.27 14.32 -10.05
CA GLU A 79 -5.42 15.09 -10.56
C GLU A 79 -5.32 16.57 -10.17
N ILE A 80 -4.93 16.87 -8.93
CA ILE A 80 -4.68 18.24 -8.45
C ILE A 80 -3.58 18.91 -9.29
N ASP A 81 -2.49 18.20 -9.54
CA ASP A 81 -1.37 18.67 -10.33
C ASP A 81 -1.78 19.00 -11.78
N LEU A 82 -2.52 18.10 -12.43
CA LEU A 82 -3.08 18.34 -13.77
C LEU A 82 -3.99 19.57 -13.81
N ASN A 83 -4.84 19.75 -12.80
CA ASN A 83 -5.74 20.89 -12.71
C ASN A 83 -4.98 22.21 -12.46
N ALA A 84 -3.96 22.20 -11.59
CA ALA A 84 -3.09 23.34 -11.38
C ALA A 84 -2.36 23.73 -12.67
N ALA A 85 -1.79 22.76 -13.39
CA ALA A 85 -1.12 22.99 -14.67
C ALA A 85 -2.05 23.62 -15.71
N LYS A 86 -3.30 23.15 -15.83
CA LYS A 86 -4.33 23.75 -16.71
C LYS A 86 -4.65 25.19 -16.33
N GLN A 87 -4.82 25.48 -15.04
CA GLN A 87 -5.09 26.85 -14.57
C GLN A 87 -3.92 27.80 -14.84
N PHE A 88 -2.68 27.33 -14.65
CA PHE A 88 -1.48 28.10 -15.00
C PHE A 88 -1.39 28.39 -16.50
N GLN A 89 -1.71 27.44 -17.38
CA GLN A 89 -1.73 27.66 -18.84
C GLN A 89 -2.81 28.66 -19.27
N LEU A 90 -4.01 28.59 -18.67
CA LEU A 90 -5.08 29.56 -18.92
C LEU A 90 -4.71 30.97 -18.47
N ASN A 91 -4.04 31.10 -17.32
CA ASN A 91 -3.56 32.38 -16.78
C ASN A 91 -2.26 32.90 -17.41
N ALA A 92 -1.52 32.08 -18.17
CA ALA A 92 -0.39 32.52 -19.00
C ALA A 92 -0.83 33.03 -20.39
N SER A 93 -2.03 32.66 -20.85
CA SER A 93 -2.64 33.11 -22.11
C SER A 93 -3.30 34.52 -22.15
N PRO A 94 -3.28 35.40 -21.11
CA PRO A 94 -3.81 36.76 -21.24
C PRO A 94 -3.04 37.66 -22.21
N MET A 95 -1.77 37.37 -22.47
CA MET A 95 -0.91 38.23 -23.34
C MET A 95 -1.37 38.23 -24.80
N ASP A 96 -1.96 37.15 -25.31
CA ASP A 96 -2.46 37.08 -26.69
C ASP A 96 -3.69 37.97 -26.95
N ARG A 97 -4.34 38.49 -25.89
CA ARG A 97 -5.47 39.44 -26.01
C ARG A 97 -5.03 40.90 -26.15
N TRP A 98 -3.77 41.22 -25.90
CA TRP A 98 -3.23 42.58 -25.96
C TRP A 98 -2.47 42.90 -27.26
N PHE A 99 -2.25 41.90 -28.13
CA PHE A 99 -1.51 42.05 -29.39
C PHE A 99 -2.41 41.94 -30.65
N LYS A 100 -3.69 42.32 -30.56
CA LYS A 100 -4.62 42.33 -31.69
C LYS A 100 -5.16 43.73 -32.00
#